data_AF-A0A3D2CXJ2-F1
#
_entry.id   AF-A0A3D2CXJ2-F1
#
_cell.length_a   1.000
_cell.length_b   1.000
_cell.length_c   1.000
_cell.angle_alpha   90.00
_cell.angle_beta   90.00
_cell.angle_gamma   90.00
#
_symmetry.space_group_name_H-M   'P 1'
#
loop_
_entity.id
_entity.type
_entity.pdbx_description
1 polymer ?
#
loop_
_entity_poly.entity_id
_entity_poly.type
_entity_poly.pdbx_seq_one_letter_code
_entity_poly.pdbx_strand_id
1 'polypeptide(L)'
;IHLETSSVIMRMLPLKYLTEAEPWSTCQQTGSAPINELVPIKGRLIEFGKPVTDDTFGWDNEYGYDQLNVKDFSTSKHVVSNQEYLAFIEAKGYQQQDYWTEEGQQWLAFTKATMPHFWLKKINNNNEEVYWQRNLLNEIPLPLNWPVEVNYLEAKAFCHWKNSQNTSEDKQFIRLPTEAEWLCLRDHVEGDLTTWQTMPGNINNEGYASSCPVDQFEHNGLFDIVGNVWQWTESAIDGFQGFDVHPLYDDFSTPTFDGKHNLIKGGSWISSGNEATKHSRYAFRRHFFQHAGFRYVESQGNELPNLAANHYENDVTICQQLHAQYGQAKTAMPLAVKNYSQQITDEVIKSVEKYQVATETCLDLGCSVGRTSFMLAQHFNQVDAVDFSARYIRHGVHLQEGKSVRYTLENEGDIVDFYEFNLMDVDLPCGENILFSQGDVSNLKGDFKGYDVILAQHVLEKNYDPRSFLQEVHSRLNAEGLLIVVSSYDFNEQQTSKDNWLGGLKINGENVTGFEGLSLALTPHFTLIEQQQLTRPIQINKRNFTLSFPHLSVWQLK
;
A
#
# COMPACT_ATOMS: atom_id res chain seq x y z
N ILE A 1 -11.27 -19.14 -11.31
CA ILE A 1 -10.50 -18.11 -12.05
C ILE A 1 -10.57 -18.33 -13.56
N HIS A 2 -9.78 -19.22 -14.17
CA HIS A 2 -9.70 -19.28 -15.64
C HIS A 2 -11.00 -19.60 -16.37
N LEU A 3 -11.89 -20.42 -15.78
CA LEU A 3 -13.22 -20.68 -16.31
C LEU A 3 -14.05 -19.39 -16.39
N GLU A 4 -14.12 -18.66 -15.29
CA GLU A 4 -14.83 -17.38 -15.21
C GLU A 4 -14.25 -16.35 -16.18
N THR A 5 -12.94 -16.11 -16.16
CA THR A 5 -12.30 -15.16 -17.08
C THR A 5 -12.52 -15.54 -18.55
N SER A 6 -12.45 -16.83 -18.87
CA SER A 6 -12.69 -17.34 -20.22
C SER A 6 -14.14 -17.12 -20.66
N SER A 7 -15.12 -17.24 -19.77
CA SER A 7 -16.52 -16.98 -20.11
C SER A 7 -16.78 -15.52 -20.51
N VAL A 8 -16.07 -14.56 -19.93
CA VAL A 8 -16.13 -13.14 -20.35
C VAL A 8 -15.54 -12.96 -21.75
N ILE A 9 -14.41 -13.60 -22.04
CA ILE A 9 -13.78 -13.58 -23.38
C ILE A 9 -14.70 -14.26 -24.41
N MET A 10 -15.32 -15.39 -24.06
CA MET A 10 -16.27 -16.09 -24.93
C MET A 10 -17.49 -15.23 -25.25
N ARG A 11 -17.98 -14.41 -24.31
CA ARG A 11 -19.07 -13.46 -24.55
C ARG A 11 -18.73 -12.42 -25.64
N MET A 12 -17.45 -12.10 -25.81
CA MET A 12 -16.95 -11.21 -26.87
C MET A 12 -16.85 -11.90 -28.25
N LEU A 13 -16.95 -13.24 -28.31
CA LEU A 13 -16.95 -13.96 -29.58
C LEU A 13 -18.32 -13.83 -30.27
N PRO A 14 -18.33 -13.79 -31.63
CA PRO A 14 -19.56 -13.97 -32.38
C PRO A 14 -20.27 -15.27 -32.00
N LEU A 15 -21.59 -15.19 -31.80
CA LEU A 15 -22.45 -16.30 -31.39
C LEU A 15 -22.27 -17.59 -32.19
N LYS A 16 -22.01 -17.48 -33.49
CA LYS A 16 -21.79 -18.63 -34.39
C LYS A 16 -20.62 -19.55 -34.00
N TYR A 17 -19.74 -19.10 -33.10
CA TYR A 17 -18.62 -19.89 -32.58
C TYR A 17 -18.92 -20.55 -31.23
N LEU A 18 -20.12 -20.35 -30.70
CA LEU A 18 -20.56 -20.90 -29.42
C LEU A 18 -21.75 -21.84 -29.67
N THR A 19 -21.79 -22.93 -28.89
CA THR A 19 -22.85 -23.94 -28.99
C THR A 19 -23.71 -23.87 -27.75
N GLU A 20 -25.01 -23.74 -27.92
CA GLU A 20 -25.97 -23.85 -26.82
C GLU A 20 -25.93 -25.27 -26.21
N ALA A 21 -25.98 -25.33 -24.88
CA ALA A 21 -26.01 -26.58 -24.14
C ALA A 21 -26.89 -26.42 -22.90
N GLU A 22 -27.71 -27.43 -22.61
CA GLU A 22 -28.67 -27.44 -21.49
C GLU A 22 -28.09 -27.00 -20.12
N PRO A 23 -26.86 -27.42 -19.71
CA PRO A 23 -26.27 -26.98 -18.44
C PRO A 23 -25.94 -25.48 -18.39
N TRP A 24 -26.00 -24.77 -19.50
CA TRP A 24 -25.65 -23.36 -19.64
C TRP A 24 -26.87 -22.51 -20.01
N SER A 25 -27.99 -22.77 -19.34
CA SER A 25 -29.25 -22.09 -19.58
C SER A 25 -29.27 -20.66 -19.01
N THR A 26 -29.67 -19.71 -19.84
CA THR A 26 -29.88 -18.30 -19.45
C THR A 26 -31.20 -18.14 -18.69
N CYS A 27 -31.22 -17.29 -17.66
CA CYS A 27 -32.45 -16.94 -16.96
C CYS A 27 -33.49 -16.36 -17.94
N GLN A 28 -34.74 -16.80 -17.84
CA GLN A 28 -35.83 -16.33 -18.72
C GLN A 28 -36.70 -15.25 -18.06
N GLN A 29 -36.52 -15.01 -16.75
CA GLN A 29 -37.32 -14.06 -16.00
C GLN A 29 -36.82 -12.64 -16.30
N THR A 30 -37.69 -11.82 -16.88
CA THR A 30 -37.39 -10.41 -17.19
C THR A 30 -38.61 -9.56 -16.86
N GLY A 31 -38.38 -8.30 -16.51
CA GLY A 31 -39.44 -7.38 -16.14
C GLY A 31 -38.88 -5.99 -15.81
N SER A 32 -39.74 -5.13 -15.26
CA SER A 32 -39.30 -3.84 -14.71
C SER A 32 -38.53 -4.04 -13.41
N ALA A 33 -37.46 -3.28 -13.22
CA ALA A 33 -36.67 -3.31 -11.99
C ALA A 33 -37.48 -2.76 -10.81
N PRO A 34 -37.30 -3.31 -9.60
CA PRO A 34 -37.77 -2.67 -8.38
C PRO A 34 -37.08 -1.31 -8.18
N ILE A 35 -37.71 -0.44 -7.40
CA ILE A 35 -37.07 0.81 -6.95
C ILE A 35 -35.92 0.45 -6.01
N ASN A 36 -34.74 1.01 -6.26
CA ASN A 36 -33.55 0.76 -5.46
C ASN A 36 -33.46 1.74 -4.28
N GLU A 37 -34.08 1.37 -3.17
CA GLU A 37 -34.10 2.17 -1.93
C GLU A 37 -32.78 2.03 -1.15
N LEU A 38 -32.45 3.03 -0.32
CA LEU A 38 -31.33 2.94 0.61
C LEU A 38 -31.78 2.27 1.93
N VAL A 39 -31.01 1.28 2.37
CA VAL A 39 -31.21 0.53 3.63
C VAL A 39 -30.12 0.91 4.62
N PRO A 40 -30.45 1.31 5.86
CA PRO A 40 -29.45 1.63 6.88
C PRO A 40 -28.72 0.38 7.37
N ILE A 41 -27.40 0.47 7.45
CA ILE A 41 -26.50 -0.59 7.92
C ILE A 41 -25.73 -0.08 9.13
N LYS A 42 -25.69 -0.91 10.17
CA LYS A 42 -24.88 -0.63 11.36
C LYS A 42 -23.42 -0.91 11.07
N GLY A 43 -22.58 0.10 11.30
CA GLY A 43 -21.14 -0.03 11.24
C GLY A 43 -20.63 -0.90 12.38
N ARG A 44 -19.43 -1.46 12.21
CA ARG A 44 -18.78 -2.31 13.21
C ARG A 44 -17.27 -2.30 13.04
N LEU A 45 -16.58 -2.91 14.00
CA LEU A 45 -15.20 -3.34 13.80
C LEU A 45 -15.16 -4.48 12.78
N ILE A 46 -14.42 -4.28 11.71
CA ILE A 46 -14.06 -5.31 10.74
C ILE A 46 -12.69 -5.86 11.13
N GLU A 47 -12.61 -7.18 11.28
CA GLU A 47 -11.36 -7.91 11.37
C GLU A 47 -11.09 -8.53 10.00
N PHE A 48 -9.96 -8.16 9.42
CA PHE A 48 -9.50 -8.68 8.13
C PHE A 48 -8.53 -9.84 8.35
N GLY A 49 -8.41 -10.69 7.33
CA GLY A 49 -7.58 -11.88 7.36
C GLY A 49 -8.41 -13.16 7.46
N LYS A 50 -8.14 -14.09 6.56
CA LYS A 50 -8.63 -15.46 6.62
C LYS A 50 -7.94 -16.16 7.80
N PRO A 51 -8.70 -16.73 8.75
CA PRO A 51 -8.09 -17.46 9.86
C PRO A 51 -7.29 -18.66 9.36
N VAL A 52 -6.11 -18.90 9.94
CA VAL A 52 -5.29 -20.09 9.64
C VAL A 52 -5.97 -21.41 10.00
N THR A 53 -7.03 -21.36 10.81
CA THR A 53 -7.85 -22.51 11.20
C THR A 53 -8.97 -22.83 10.21
N ASP A 54 -9.21 -21.98 9.22
CA ASP A 54 -10.16 -22.22 8.15
C ASP A 54 -9.64 -23.36 7.25
N ASP A 55 -10.49 -24.35 6.99
CA ASP A 55 -10.13 -25.58 6.28
C ASP A 55 -10.30 -25.47 4.75
N THR A 56 -10.70 -24.30 4.25
CA THR A 56 -10.80 -24.01 2.81
C THR A 56 -9.55 -23.31 2.29
N PHE A 57 -9.23 -23.54 1.02
CA PHE A 57 -8.12 -22.87 0.35
C PHE A 57 -8.34 -21.35 0.26
N GLY A 58 -7.28 -20.58 0.53
CA GLY A 58 -7.23 -19.13 0.33
C GLY A 58 -5.92 -18.70 -0.32
N TRP A 59 -5.96 -17.60 -1.08
CA TRP A 59 -4.75 -16.99 -1.64
C TRP A 59 -3.96 -16.21 -0.59
N ASP A 60 -2.67 -15.95 -0.86
CA ASP A 60 -1.77 -15.20 0.03
C ASP A 60 -2.36 -13.86 0.49
N ASN A 61 -3.00 -13.11 -0.42
CA ASN A 61 -3.63 -11.82 -0.12
C ASN A 61 -4.83 -11.91 0.85
N GLU A 62 -5.36 -13.09 1.11
CA GLU A 62 -6.46 -13.31 2.04
C GLU A 62 -5.97 -13.43 3.48
N TYR A 63 -4.69 -13.72 3.70
CA TYR A 63 -4.08 -13.89 5.02
C TYR A 63 -3.36 -12.61 5.49
N GLY A 64 -2.88 -12.67 6.74
CA GLY A 64 -2.43 -11.52 7.51
C GLY A 64 -3.55 -11.03 8.43
N TYR A 65 -3.36 -9.87 9.05
CA TYR A 65 -4.32 -9.30 9.98
C TYR A 65 -4.38 -7.79 9.83
N ASP A 66 -5.60 -7.26 9.82
CA ASP A 66 -5.85 -5.83 9.90
C ASP A 66 -7.19 -5.60 10.61
N GLN A 67 -7.43 -4.38 11.08
CA GLN A 67 -8.70 -4.01 11.67
C GLN A 67 -9.12 -2.60 11.25
N LEU A 68 -10.43 -2.41 11.05
CA LEU A 68 -10.99 -1.11 10.73
C LEU A 68 -12.36 -0.92 11.36
N ASN A 69 -12.56 0.21 12.03
CA ASN A 69 -13.87 0.57 12.55
C ASN A 69 -14.70 1.30 11.48
N VAL A 70 -15.75 0.64 11.00
CA VAL A 70 -16.71 1.18 10.02
C VAL A 70 -17.82 1.91 10.77
N LYS A 71 -18.18 3.12 10.32
CA LYS A 71 -19.31 3.90 10.85
C LYS A 71 -20.62 3.43 10.22
N ASP A 72 -21.75 3.77 10.85
CA ASP A 72 -23.07 3.57 10.24
C ASP A 72 -23.14 4.24 8.85
N PHE A 73 -23.76 3.55 7.89
CA PHE A 73 -23.94 4.01 6.52
C PHE A 73 -25.27 3.47 5.96
N SER A 74 -25.68 3.92 4.77
CA SER A 74 -26.79 3.31 4.05
C SER A 74 -26.30 2.67 2.76
N THR A 75 -26.89 1.56 2.32
CA THR A 75 -26.56 0.91 1.04
C THR A 75 -27.79 0.73 0.17
N SER A 76 -27.63 0.70 -1.14
CA SER A 76 -28.71 0.36 -2.06
C SER A 76 -29.23 -1.05 -1.77
N LYS A 77 -30.55 -1.22 -1.73
CA LYS A 77 -31.20 -2.49 -1.41
C LYS A 77 -30.79 -3.60 -2.38
N HIS A 78 -30.77 -3.26 -3.66
CA HIS A 78 -30.37 -4.13 -4.76
C HIS A 78 -29.05 -3.63 -5.37
N VAL A 79 -28.35 -4.52 -6.07
CA VAL A 79 -27.33 -4.09 -7.04
C VAL A 79 -27.99 -3.26 -8.15
N VAL A 80 -27.24 -2.35 -8.77
CA VAL A 80 -27.77 -1.43 -9.79
C VAL A 80 -28.28 -2.24 -10.98
N SER A 81 -29.55 -2.04 -11.31
CA SER A 81 -30.20 -2.74 -12.42
C SER A 81 -29.90 -2.08 -13.77
N ASN A 82 -30.13 -2.83 -14.85
CA ASN A 82 -30.10 -2.30 -16.21
C ASN A 82 -31.05 -1.10 -16.37
N GLN A 83 -32.24 -1.14 -15.75
CA GLN A 83 -33.19 -0.02 -15.78
C GLN A 83 -32.64 1.22 -15.09
N GLU A 84 -32.03 1.05 -13.92
CA GLU A 84 -31.46 2.16 -13.16
C GLU A 84 -30.25 2.76 -13.91
N TYR A 85 -29.42 1.93 -14.53
CA TYR A 85 -28.29 2.38 -15.34
C TYR A 85 -28.71 3.00 -16.68
N LEU A 86 -29.83 2.55 -17.27
CA LEU A 86 -30.39 3.16 -18.47
C LEU A 86 -30.68 4.65 -18.27
N ALA A 87 -31.15 5.04 -17.08
CA ALA A 87 -31.36 6.45 -16.73
C ALA A 87 -30.06 7.28 -16.79
N PHE A 88 -28.92 6.70 -16.42
CA PHE A 88 -27.60 7.34 -16.56
C PHE A 88 -27.23 7.54 -18.05
N ILE A 89 -27.52 6.56 -18.90
CA ILE A 89 -27.31 6.68 -20.35
C ILE A 89 -28.23 7.75 -20.95
N GLU A 90 -29.50 7.77 -20.57
CA GLU A 90 -30.48 8.76 -21.03
C GLU A 90 -30.13 10.19 -20.57
N ALA A 91 -29.53 10.33 -19.39
CA ALA A 91 -28.94 11.57 -18.89
C ALA A 91 -27.62 11.95 -19.59
N LYS A 92 -27.24 11.25 -20.66
CA LYS A 92 -26.01 11.43 -21.43
C LYS A 92 -24.74 11.22 -20.60
N GLY A 93 -24.77 10.26 -19.67
CA GLY A 93 -23.68 10.02 -18.72
C GLY A 93 -22.31 9.76 -19.35
N TYR A 94 -22.26 9.08 -20.50
CA TYR A 94 -21.01 8.84 -21.26
C TYR A 94 -20.49 10.08 -21.99
N GLN A 95 -21.29 11.15 -22.11
CA GLN A 95 -20.90 12.40 -22.76
C GLN A 95 -20.53 13.51 -21.76
N GLN A 96 -20.87 13.35 -20.48
CA GLN A 96 -20.59 14.33 -19.43
C GLN A 96 -19.26 14.02 -18.75
N GLN A 97 -18.18 14.74 -19.14
CA GLN A 97 -16.83 14.48 -18.61
C GLN A 97 -16.72 14.63 -17.09
N ASP A 98 -17.52 15.51 -16.48
CA ASP A 98 -17.51 15.79 -15.05
C ASP A 98 -17.94 14.61 -14.19
N TYR A 99 -18.60 13.60 -14.78
CA TYR A 99 -18.94 12.37 -14.06
C TYR A 99 -17.75 11.42 -13.97
N TRP A 100 -16.72 11.57 -14.78
CA TRP A 100 -15.63 10.61 -14.88
C TRP A 100 -14.41 11.08 -14.12
N THR A 101 -13.73 10.15 -13.43
CA THR A 101 -12.38 10.39 -12.90
C THR A 101 -11.41 10.64 -14.06
N GLU A 102 -10.21 11.15 -13.78
CA GLU A 102 -9.18 11.33 -14.80
C GLU A 102 -8.89 10.03 -15.57
N GLU A 103 -8.72 8.91 -14.85
CA GLU A 103 -8.56 7.57 -15.47
C GLU A 103 -9.78 7.19 -16.33
N GLY A 104 -10.99 7.49 -15.85
CA GLY A 104 -12.24 7.28 -16.60
C GLY A 104 -12.31 8.10 -17.89
N GLN A 105 -11.90 9.36 -17.85
CA GLN A 105 -11.85 10.24 -19.02
C GLN A 105 -10.85 9.73 -20.07
N GLN A 106 -9.67 9.26 -19.63
CA GLN A 106 -8.68 8.66 -20.51
C GLN A 106 -9.22 7.38 -21.16
N TRP A 107 -9.88 6.51 -20.39
CA TRP A 107 -10.51 5.29 -20.90
C TRP A 107 -11.62 5.60 -21.91
N LEU A 108 -12.51 6.56 -21.63
CA LEU A 108 -13.53 6.99 -22.59
C LEU A 108 -12.92 7.58 -23.86
N ALA A 109 -11.87 8.40 -23.72
CA ALA A 109 -11.19 8.98 -24.85
C ALA A 109 -10.55 7.92 -25.75
N PHE A 110 -10.04 6.83 -25.17
CA PHE A 110 -9.47 5.71 -25.91
C PHE A 110 -10.53 4.80 -26.54
N THR A 111 -11.47 4.30 -25.73
CA THR A 111 -12.46 3.30 -26.15
C THR A 111 -13.62 3.86 -26.96
N LYS A 112 -13.91 5.16 -26.81
CA LYS A 112 -15.10 5.83 -27.34
C LYS A 112 -16.41 5.13 -26.92
N ALA A 113 -16.42 4.51 -25.75
CA ALA A 113 -17.61 3.84 -25.22
C ALA A 113 -18.78 4.83 -25.08
N THR A 114 -19.99 4.34 -25.37
CA THR A 114 -21.24 5.12 -25.28
C THR A 114 -22.34 4.42 -24.48
N MET A 115 -22.10 3.17 -24.09
CA MET A 115 -22.98 2.29 -23.32
C MET A 115 -22.13 1.12 -22.79
N PRO A 116 -22.64 0.31 -21.84
CA PRO A 116 -21.95 -0.88 -21.36
C PRO A 116 -21.51 -1.81 -22.48
N HIS A 117 -20.36 -2.45 -22.32
CA HIS A 117 -19.71 -3.21 -23.40
C HIS A 117 -20.56 -4.33 -23.99
N PHE A 118 -21.38 -4.99 -23.16
CA PHE A 118 -22.23 -6.10 -23.59
C PHE A 118 -23.67 -5.68 -23.92
N TRP A 119 -23.94 -4.38 -24.02
CA TRP A 119 -25.19 -3.89 -24.59
C TRP A 119 -25.05 -3.75 -26.11
N LEU A 120 -26.15 -4.00 -26.82
CA LEU A 120 -26.26 -3.90 -28.27
C LEU A 120 -27.44 -3.00 -28.62
N LYS A 121 -27.28 -2.20 -29.67
CA LYS A 121 -28.38 -1.45 -30.28
C LYS A 121 -28.92 -2.22 -31.47
N LYS A 122 -30.23 -2.47 -31.50
CA LYS A 122 -30.93 -3.11 -32.63
C LYS A 122 -32.12 -2.26 -33.05
N ILE A 123 -32.60 -2.45 -34.27
CA ILE A 123 -33.83 -1.82 -34.75
C ILE A 123 -34.98 -2.81 -34.58
N ASN A 124 -36.05 -2.39 -33.90
CA ASN A 124 -37.25 -3.20 -33.75
C ASN A 124 -38.15 -3.12 -35.00
N ASN A 125 -39.26 -3.86 -35.02
CA ASN A 125 -40.21 -3.86 -36.15
C ASN A 125 -40.88 -2.51 -36.41
N ASN A 126 -40.86 -1.59 -35.43
CA ASN A 126 -41.39 -0.23 -35.54
C ASN A 126 -40.34 0.78 -36.04
N ASN A 127 -39.16 0.30 -36.45
CA ASN A 127 -38.02 1.14 -36.86
C ASN A 127 -37.46 2.02 -35.74
N GLU A 128 -37.58 1.57 -34.49
CA GLU A 128 -37.04 2.23 -33.30
C GLU A 128 -35.78 1.52 -32.82
N GLU A 129 -34.81 2.30 -32.32
CA GLU A 129 -33.62 1.75 -31.68
C GLU A 129 -33.98 1.20 -30.30
N VAL A 130 -33.64 -0.07 -30.07
CA VAL A 130 -33.86 -0.79 -28.81
C VAL A 130 -32.56 -1.40 -28.31
N TYR A 131 -32.42 -1.46 -26.98
CA TYR A 131 -31.29 -2.09 -26.33
C TYR A 131 -31.50 -3.60 -26.16
N TRP A 132 -30.43 -4.34 -26.39
CA TRP A 132 -30.31 -5.78 -26.16
C TRP A 132 -29.09 -6.04 -25.28
N GLN A 133 -29.10 -7.16 -24.56
CA GLN A 133 -27.95 -7.63 -23.80
C GLN A 133 -27.36 -8.86 -24.50
N ARG A 134 -26.06 -8.83 -24.74
CA ARG A 134 -25.26 -10.01 -25.11
C ARG A 134 -25.04 -10.83 -23.84
N ASN A 135 -25.50 -12.06 -23.75
CA ASN A 135 -25.10 -13.02 -22.70
C ASN A 135 -24.03 -13.97 -23.24
N LEU A 136 -23.63 -15.00 -22.47
CA LEU A 136 -22.64 -15.98 -22.92
C LEU A 136 -23.07 -16.65 -24.24
N LEU A 137 -24.25 -17.28 -24.26
CA LEU A 137 -24.71 -18.13 -25.37
C LEU A 137 -25.86 -17.53 -26.20
N ASN A 138 -26.41 -16.37 -25.83
CA ASN A 138 -27.49 -15.72 -26.57
C ASN A 138 -27.42 -14.20 -26.51
N GLU A 139 -28.36 -13.56 -27.18
CA GLU A 139 -28.69 -12.15 -27.06
C GLU A 139 -30.18 -12.04 -26.74
N ILE A 140 -30.55 -11.22 -25.77
CA ILE A 140 -31.95 -11.01 -25.38
C ILE A 140 -32.28 -9.52 -25.38
N PRO A 141 -33.56 -9.12 -25.52
CA PRO A 141 -33.98 -7.75 -25.22
C PRO A 141 -33.47 -7.34 -23.84
N LEU A 142 -33.03 -6.09 -23.67
CA LEU A 142 -32.38 -5.63 -22.44
C LEU A 142 -33.26 -5.97 -21.21
N PRO A 143 -32.81 -6.89 -20.33
CA PRO A 143 -33.59 -7.30 -19.18
C PRO A 143 -33.49 -6.22 -18.09
N LEU A 144 -34.50 -5.36 -18.03
CA LEU A 144 -34.48 -4.14 -17.21
C LEU A 144 -34.25 -4.40 -15.72
N ASN A 145 -34.77 -5.51 -15.19
CA ASN A 145 -34.63 -5.92 -13.78
C ASN A 145 -33.38 -6.76 -13.46
N TRP A 146 -32.47 -6.99 -14.42
CA TRP A 146 -31.19 -7.67 -14.14
C TRP A 146 -30.12 -6.67 -13.72
N PRO A 147 -29.04 -7.11 -13.05
CA PRO A 147 -27.91 -6.23 -12.74
C PRO A 147 -27.28 -5.71 -14.03
N VAL A 148 -26.86 -4.45 -14.00
CA VAL A 148 -25.99 -3.91 -15.04
C VAL A 148 -24.58 -4.49 -14.88
N GLU A 149 -23.94 -4.84 -16.00
CA GLU A 149 -22.56 -5.32 -16.03
C GLU A 149 -21.64 -4.26 -16.66
N VAL A 150 -20.73 -3.70 -15.87
CA VAL A 150 -19.87 -2.56 -16.22
C VAL A 150 -18.50 -2.66 -15.57
N ASN A 151 -17.52 -1.92 -16.09
CA ASN A 151 -16.24 -1.79 -15.40
C ASN A 151 -16.31 -0.79 -14.23
N TYR A 152 -15.25 -0.69 -13.44
CA TYR A 152 -15.19 0.20 -12.27
C TYR A 152 -15.35 1.68 -12.65
N LEU A 153 -14.75 2.11 -13.77
CA LEU A 153 -14.76 3.51 -14.20
C LEU A 153 -16.19 3.97 -14.53
N GLU A 154 -16.95 3.11 -15.21
CA GLU A 154 -18.37 3.27 -15.49
C GLU A 154 -19.21 3.30 -14.20
N ALA A 155 -18.99 2.36 -13.28
CA ALA A 155 -19.68 2.30 -11.99
C ALA A 155 -19.42 3.56 -11.13
N LYS A 156 -18.18 4.04 -11.10
CA LYS A 156 -17.79 5.27 -10.40
C LYS A 156 -18.44 6.50 -11.04
N ALA A 157 -18.51 6.55 -12.37
CA ALA A 157 -19.15 7.65 -13.09
C ALA A 157 -20.66 7.71 -12.83
N PHE A 158 -21.32 6.56 -12.75
CA PHE A 158 -22.72 6.48 -12.32
C PHE A 158 -22.93 7.07 -10.91
N CYS A 159 -22.05 6.76 -9.95
CA CYS A 159 -22.14 7.32 -8.60
C CYS A 159 -21.97 8.85 -8.59
N HIS A 160 -21.03 9.38 -9.38
CA HIS A 160 -20.87 10.83 -9.54
C HIS A 160 -22.11 11.49 -10.18
N TRP A 161 -22.75 10.83 -11.13
CA TRP A 161 -24.02 11.30 -11.67
C TRP A 161 -25.14 11.29 -10.61
N LYS A 162 -25.27 10.24 -9.80
CA LYS A 162 -26.22 10.23 -8.68
C LYS A 162 -25.98 11.40 -7.71
N ASN A 163 -24.72 11.72 -7.42
CA ASN A 163 -24.36 12.89 -6.63
C ASN A 163 -24.77 14.21 -7.28
N SER A 164 -24.68 14.33 -8.61
CA SER A 164 -25.12 15.55 -9.31
C SER A 164 -26.62 15.77 -9.27
N GLN A 165 -27.41 14.72 -9.03
CA GLN A 165 -28.86 14.80 -8.81
C GLN A 165 -29.22 15.16 -7.36
N ASN A 166 -28.30 14.99 -6.41
CA ASN A 166 -28.57 15.29 -5.01
C ASN A 166 -28.52 16.80 -4.77
N THR A 167 -29.68 17.40 -4.47
CA THR A 167 -29.86 18.83 -4.21
C THR A 167 -30.01 19.16 -2.73
N SER A 168 -29.85 18.16 -1.85
CA SER A 168 -29.96 18.34 -0.40
C SER A 168 -28.85 19.24 0.15
N GLU A 169 -29.19 20.09 1.13
CA GLU A 169 -28.21 20.89 1.88
C GLU A 169 -27.29 20.00 2.74
N ASP A 170 -27.77 18.82 3.14
CA ASP A 170 -26.97 17.79 3.79
C ASP A 170 -26.16 17.03 2.72
N LYS A 171 -24.85 17.29 2.65
CA LYS A 171 -23.92 16.65 1.70
C LYS A 171 -23.80 15.14 1.97
N GLN A 172 -24.74 14.37 1.42
CA GLN A 172 -24.68 12.92 1.34
C GLN A 172 -23.97 12.51 0.05
N PHE A 173 -23.01 11.60 0.16
CA PHE A 173 -22.17 11.17 -0.96
C PHE A 173 -22.48 9.72 -1.33
N ILE A 174 -23.01 9.55 -2.54
CA ILE A 174 -23.19 8.26 -3.22
C ILE A 174 -21.86 7.84 -3.82
N ARG A 175 -21.42 6.64 -3.46
CA ARG A 175 -20.17 6.03 -3.93
C ARG A 175 -20.26 4.51 -3.95
N LEU A 176 -19.24 3.86 -4.48
CA LEU A 176 -19.13 2.41 -4.34
C LEU A 176 -18.78 2.06 -2.88
N PRO A 177 -19.16 0.87 -2.39
CA PRO A 177 -18.74 0.40 -1.07
C PRO A 177 -17.22 0.19 -1.04
N THR A 178 -16.64 0.24 0.15
CA THR A 178 -15.33 -0.35 0.44
C THR A 178 -15.46 -1.86 0.71
N GLU A 179 -14.36 -2.61 0.70
CA GLU A 179 -14.31 -3.99 1.17
C GLU A 179 -14.85 -4.12 2.60
N ALA A 180 -14.50 -3.17 3.48
CA ALA A 180 -14.95 -3.13 4.87
C ALA A 180 -16.48 -2.98 4.99
N GLU A 181 -17.07 -2.09 4.21
CA GLU A 181 -18.52 -1.91 4.17
C GLU A 181 -19.23 -3.11 3.55
N TRP A 182 -18.65 -3.71 2.50
CA TRP A 182 -19.20 -4.95 1.92
C TRP A 182 -19.20 -6.09 2.95
N LEU A 183 -18.16 -6.19 3.79
CA LEU A 183 -18.11 -7.18 4.87
C LEU A 183 -19.21 -6.97 5.94
N CYS A 184 -19.67 -5.72 6.17
CA CYS A 184 -20.86 -5.48 6.99
C CYS A 184 -22.12 -6.10 6.35
N LEU A 185 -22.21 -6.10 5.02
CA LEU A 185 -23.32 -6.73 4.30
C LEU A 185 -23.20 -8.26 4.36
N ARG A 186 -21.99 -8.79 4.17
CA ARG A 186 -21.73 -10.25 4.12
C ARG A 186 -22.22 -11.01 5.36
N ASP A 187 -22.30 -10.36 6.52
CA ASP A 187 -22.84 -10.95 7.76
C ASP A 187 -24.35 -11.28 7.68
N HIS A 188 -25.08 -10.69 6.73
CA HIS A 188 -26.50 -10.99 6.52
C HIS A 188 -26.70 -12.31 5.74
N VAL A 189 -25.62 -12.94 5.27
CA VAL A 189 -25.63 -14.25 4.62
C VAL A 189 -25.01 -15.28 5.57
N GLU A 190 -25.83 -16.17 6.12
CA GLU A 190 -25.31 -17.23 7.00
C GLU A 190 -24.50 -18.28 6.22
N GLY A 191 -23.46 -18.81 6.87
CA GLY A 191 -22.59 -19.84 6.29
C GLY A 191 -21.68 -19.31 5.18
N ASP A 192 -21.07 -20.24 4.47
CA ASP A 192 -20.24 -20.04 3.29
C ASP A 192 -20.36 -21.24 2.32
N LEU A 193 -19.68 -21.18 1.16
CA LEU A 193 -19.80 -22.17 0.07
C LEU A 193 -19.85 -23.63 0.53
N THR A 194 -19.00 -24.05 1.46
CA THR A 194 -18.90 -25.44 1.92
C THR A 194 -20.03 -25.87 2.88
N THR A 195 -20.82 -24.93 3.38
CA THR A 195 -21.84 -25.15 4.41
C THR A 195 -23.27 -24.88 3.94
N TRP A 196 -23.44 -24.12 2.86
CA TRP A 196 -24.76 -23.84 2.29
C TRP A 196 -25.48 -25.12 1.87
N GLN A 197 -26.72 -25.28 2.35
CA GLN A 197 -27.61 -26.38 1.93
C GLN A 197 -28.46 -26.00 0.72
N THR A 198 -28.72 -24.70 0.57
CA THR A 198 -29.43 -24.07 -0.54
C THR A 198 -28.61 -22.89 -1.01
N MET A 199 -28.48 -22.69 -2.32
CA MET A 199 -27.75 -21.55 -2.85
C MET A 199 -28.37 -20.24 -2.30
N PRO A 200 -27.61 -19.38 -1.62
CA PRO A 200 -28.12 -18.11 -1.12
C PRO A 200 -28.21 -17.06 -2.23
N GLY A 201 -27.50 -17.26 -3.35
CA GLY A 201 -27.48 -16.38 -4.51
C GLY A 201 -27.25 -17.18 -5.78
N ASN A 202 -27.38 -16.54 -6.95
CA ASN A 202 -26.98 -17.13 -8.22
C ASN A 202 -25.45 -17.20 -8.28
N ILE A 203 -24.83 -18.28 -7.81
CA ILE A 203 -23.38 -18.45 -7.65
C ILE A 203 -23.01 -19.92 -7.91
N ASN A 204 -21.72 -20.23 -8.02
CA ASN A 204 -21.20 -21.60 -8.16
C ASN A 204 -21.73 -22.35 -9.40
N ASN A 205 -22.27 -21.62 -10.38
CA ASN A 205 -22.94 -22.18 -11.55
C ASN A 205 -24.07 -23.18 -11.19
N GLU A 206 -24.74 -22.97 -10.04
CA GLU A 206 -25.85 -23.81 -9.57
C GLU A 206 -27.21 -23.30 -10.06
N GLY A 207 -27.30 -22.00 -10.38
CA GLY A 207 -28.51 -21.34 -10.85
C GLY A 207 -28.54 -21.21 -12.37
N TYR A 208 -28.24 -20.01 -12.87
CA TYR A 208 -28.30 -19.69 -14.29
C TYR A 208 -26.91 -19.41 -14.86
N ALA A 209 -26.71 -19.73 -16.14
CA ALA A 209 -25.51 -19.33 -16.89
C ALA A 209 -25.59 -17.87 -17.40
N SER A 210 -26.10 -17.00 -16.54
CA SER A 210 -26.30 -15.57 -16.74
C SER A 210 -26.64 -14.93 -15.41
N SER A 211 -26.67 -13.61 -15.36
CA SER A 211 -27.37 -12.90 -14.29
C SER A 211 -28.88 -13.22 -14.29
N CYS A 212 -29.56 -12.84 -13.22
CA CYS A 212 -31.00 -12.97 -13.01
C CYS A 212 -31.59 -11.70 -12.37
N PRO A 213 -32.92 -11.59 -12.19
CA PRO A 213 -33.55 -10.44 -11.55
C PRO A 213 -32.91 -10.08 -10.19
N VAL A 214 -32.69 -8.78 -9.97
CA VAL A 214 -31.99 -8.24 -8.79
C VAL A 214 -32.75 -8.41 -7.47
N ASP A 215 -33.99 -8.89 -7.52
CA ASP A 215 -34.91 -9.11 -6.41
C ASP A 215 -35.19 -10.60 -6.15
N GLN A 216 -34.38 -11.50 -6.72
CA GLN A 216 -34.60 -12.95 -6.58
C GLN A 216 -34.05 -13.52 -5.26
N PHE A 217 -32.91 -13.02 -4.77
CA PHE A 217 -32.18 -13.60 -3.63
C PHE A 217 -32.08 -12.61 -2.45
N GLU A 218 -32.95 -12.78 -1.45
CA GLU A 218 -33.06 -11.89 -0.29
C GLU A 218 -32.19 -12.35 0.90
N HIS A 219 -31.58 -11.37 1.58
CA HIS A 219 -30.79 -11.49 2.80
C HIS A 219 -31.15 -10.36 3.76
N ASN A 220 -32.15 -10.60 4.63
CA ASN A 220 -32.58 -9.66 5.67
C ASN A 220 -32.84 -8.23 5.13
N GLY A 221 -33.60 -8.13 4.04
CA GLY A 221 -33.96 -6.86 3.41
C GLY A 221 -32.95 -6.32 2.39
N LEU A 222 -31.81 -6.98 2.17
CA LEU A 222 -30.87 -6.73 1.07
C LEU A 222 -30.94 -7.86 0.04
N PHE A 223 -30.46 -7.62 -1.19
CA PHE A 223 -30.45 -8.62 -2.25
C PHE A 223 -29.07 -8.76 -2.90
N ASP A 224 -28.78 -9.96 -3.43
CA ASP A 224 -27.57 -10.27 -4.20
C ASP A 224 -26.28 -9.81 -3.48
N ILE A 225 -26.15 -10.12 -2.19
CA ILE A 225 -24.89 -9.86 -1.46
C ILE A 225 -23.80 -10.83 -1.97
N VAL A 226 -24.20 -12.06 -2.30
CA VAL A 226 -23.37 -13.08 -2.92
C VAL A 226 -24.00 -13.50 -4.26
N GLY A 227 -23.16 -13.73 -5.27
CA GLY A 227 -23.59 -14.16 -6.59
C GLY A 227 -24.25 -13.06 -7.43
N ASN A 228 -24.88 -13.50 -8.52
CA ASN A 228 -25.41 -12.74 -9.64
C ASN A 228 -24.29 -12.04 -10.41
N VAL A 229 -23.66 -11.02 -9.82
CA VAL A 229 -22.49 -10.33 -10.36
C VAL A 229 -21.49 -10.03 -9.25
N TRP A 230 -20.21 -10.04 -9.61
CA TRP A 230 -19.19 -9.41 -8.78
C TRP A 230 -19.54 -7.94 -8.52
N GLN A 231 -19.23 -7.44 -7.33
CA GLN A 231 -19.54 -6.06 -6.95
C GLN A 231 -18.26 -5.26 -6.81
N TRP A 232 -18.09 -4.21 -7.64
CA TRP A 232 -16.98 -3.28 -7.55
C TRP A 232 -16.94 -2.55 -6.20
N THR A 233 -15.74 -2.43 -5.62
CA THR A 233 -15.47 -1.65 -4.41
C THR A 233 -14.46 -0.53 -4.66
N GLU A 234 -14.40 0.48 -3.78
CA GLU A 234 -13.36 1.53 -3.81
C GLU A 234 -12.05 1.10 -3.13
N SER A 235 -11.98 -0.11 -2.59
CA SER A 235 -10.76 -0.65 -1.98
C SER A 235 -9.82 -1.15 -3.06
N ALA A 236 -8.64 -0.53 -3.16
CA ALA A 236 -7.54 -1.11 -3.92
C ALA A 236 -7.04 -2.37 -3.22
N ILE A 237 -6.58 -3.36 -3.98
CA ILE A 237 -5.98 -4.57 -3.41
C ILE A 237 -4.59 -4.25 -2.85
N ASP A 238 -4.33 -4.77 -1.65
CA ASP A 238 -3.04 -4.75 -0.97
C ASP A 238 -3.00 -5.92 0.04
N GLY A 239 -1.80 -6.30 0.48
CA GLY A 239 -1.61 -7.31 1.52
C GLY A 239 -1.98 -6.78 2.91
N PHE A 240 -2.56 -7.61 3.76
CA PHE A 240 -2.78 -7.26 5.18
C PHE A 240 -1.47 -7.23 5.97
N GLN A 241 -1.44 -6.71 7.20
CA GLN A 241 -0.22 -6.79 8.02
C GLN A 241 0.18 -8.26 8.24
N GLY A 242 1.46 -8.55 8.06
CA GLY A 242 1.96 -9.94 8.09
C GLY A 242 1.61 -10.74 6.83
N PHE A 243 1.27 -10.08 5.73
CA PHE A 243 1.20 -10.69 4.40
C PHE A 243 2.53 -11.38 4.09
N ASP A 244 2.43 -12.62 3.62
CA ASP A 244 3.57 -13.37 3.10
C ASP A 244 3.18 -13.98 1.76
N VAL A 245 4.12 -13.94 0.83
CA VAL A 245 3.90 -14.36 -0.55
C VAL A 245 3.68 -15.86 -0.60
N HIS A 246 2.75 -16.33 -1.45
CA HIS A 246 2.49 -17.76 -1.55
C HIS A 246 3.77 -18.51 -1.99
N PRO A 247 4.22 -19.55 -1.26
CA PRO A 247 5.55 -20.16 -1.44
C PRO A 247 5.75 -20.87 -2.79
N LEU A 248 4.66 -21.17 -3.50
CA LEU A 248 4.67 -21.83 -4.81
C LEU A 248 4.17 -20.94 -5.96
N TYR A 249 3.64 -19.76 -5.65
CA TYR A 249 3.05 -18.87 -6.65
C TYR A 249 3.29 -17.42 -6.23
N ASP A 250 4.53 -16.98 -6.45
CA ASP A 250 5.10 -15.77 -5.83
C ASP A 250 4.69 -14.45 -6.49
N ASP A 251 4.03 -14.53 -7.64
CA ASP A 251 3.53 -13.39 -8.42
C ASP A 251 1.99 -13.38 -8.55
N PHE A 252 1.26 -14.17 -7.75
CA PHE A 252 -0.20 -14.16 -7.79
C PHE A 252 -0.79 -12.81 -7.37
N SER A 253 -0.36 -12.27 -6.23
CA SER A 253 -0.92 -11.05 -5.64
C SER A 253 -0.07 -9.81 -5.81
N THR A 254 1.25 -9.92 -5.60
CA THR A 254 2.17 -8.77 -5.53
C THR A 254 2.14 -7.86 -6.78
N PRO A 255 1.96 -8.34 -8.02
CA PRO A 255 1.87 -7.45 -9.19
C PRO A 255 0.61 -6.58 -9.21
N THR A 256 -0.40 -6.90 -8.39
CA THR A 256 -1.66 -6.16 -8.31
C THR A 256 -1.65 -5.07 -7.23
N PHE A 257 -0.64 -5.06 -6.33
CA PHE A 257 -0.49 -4.09 -5.24
C PHE A 257 0.10 -2.76 -5.74
N ASP A 258 -0.48 -2.22 -6.80
CA ASP A 258 0.00 -1.05 -7.53
C ASP A 258 -0.92 0.17 -7.42
N GLY A 259 -1.96 0.06 -6.58
CA GLY A 259 -2.98 1.10 -6.38
C GLY A 259 -3.89 1.32 -7.60
N LYS A 260 -3.84 0.44 -8.61
CA LYS A 260 -4.62 0.55 -9.86
C LYS A 260 -5.54 -0.65 -10.10
N HIS A 261 -5.55 -1.62 -9.18
CA HIS A 261 -6.50 -2.72 -9.15
C HIS A 261 -7.46 -2.55 -7.98
N ASN A 262 -8.76 -2.64 -8.24
CA ASN A 262 -9.78 -2.54 -7.21
C ASN A 262 -10.39 -3.91 -6.94
N LEU A 263 -10.68 -4.15 -5.66
CA LEU A 263 -11.33 -5.37 -5.21
C LEU A 263 -12.76 -5.45 -5.75
N ILE A 264 -13.13 -6.65 -6.17
CA ILE A 264 -14.49 -7.07 -6.43
C ILE A 264 -14.89 -8.10 -5.38
N LYS A 265 -16.13 -8.03 -4.88
CA LYS A 265 -16.62 -8.90 -3.81
C LYS A 265 -17.91 -9.65 -4.19
N GLY A 266 -18.14 -10.79 -3.55
CA GLY A 266 -19.40 -11.55 -3.60
C GLY A 266 -19.52 -12.65 -4.65
N GLY A 267 -18.62 -12.73 -5.63
CA GLY A 267 -18.74 -13.70 -6.72
C GLY A 267 -19.81 -13.32 -7.75
N SER A 268 -19.66 -13.80 -8.97
CA SER A 268 -20.69 -13.79 -10.01
C SER A 268 -21.39 -15.15 -10.11
N TRP A 269 -22.37 -15.26 -11.01
CA TRP A 269 -23.08 -16.51 -11.30
C TRP A 269 -22.17 -17.71 -11.64
N ILE A 270 -20.99 -17.47 -12.21
CA ILE A 270 -20.04 -18.53 -12.57
C ILE A 270 -18.92 -18.75 -11.54
N SER A 271 -18.78 -17.84 -10.56
CA SER A 271 -17.73 -17.93 -9.54
C SER A 271 -17.90 -19.19 -8.71
N SER A 272 -16.84 -19.98 -8.59
CA SER A 272 -16.84 -21.28 -7.92
C SER A 272 -15.55 -21.51 -7.13
N GLY A 273 -15.57 -22.46 -6.20
CA GLY A 273 -14.42 -22.72 -5.32
C GLY A 273 -14.08 -21.49 -4.48
N ASN A 274 -12.79 -21.12 -4.40
CA ASN A 274 -12.37 -19.95 -3.61
C ASN A 274 -13.19 -18.71 -3.99
N GLU A 275 -13.34 -18.35 -5.28
CA GLU A 275 -14.08 -17.17 -5.77
C GLU A 275 -15.49 -16.96 -5.19
N ALA A 276 -16.14 -18.02 -4.71
CA ALA A 276 -17.48 -17.95 -4.11
C ALA A 276 -17.47 -17.91 -2.57
N THR A 277 -16.31 -17.84 -1.93
CA THR A 277 -16.16 -17.80 -0.47
C THR A 277 -16.16 -16.37 0.07
N LYS A 278 -16.47 -16.21 1.37
CA LYS A 278 -16.51 -14.88 2.02
C LYS A 278 -15.14 -14.18 2.09
N HIS A 279 -14.06 -14.96 2.14
CA HIS A 279 -12.71 -14.47 2.33
C HIS A 279 -12.03 -14.05 1.03
N SER A 280 -12.57 -14.43 -0.12
CA SER A 280 -11.92 -14.16 -1.40
C SER A 280 -11.70 -12.69 -1.67
N ARG A 281 -10.48 -12.39 -2.11
CA ARG A 281 -10.03 -11.07 -2.50
C ARG A 281 -9.49 -11.13 -3.91
N TYR A 282 -10.37 -10.84 -4.86
CA TYR A 282 -10.02 -10.70 -6.27
C TYR A 282 -10.04 -9.24 -6.66
N ALA A 283 -9.07 -8.85 -7.48
CA ALA A 283 -8.99 -7.49 -7.98
C ALA A 283 -8.61 -7.46 -9.44
N PHE A 284 -9.15 -6.46 -10.13
CA PHE A 284 -8.91 -6.25 -11.56
C PHE A 284 -8.57 -4.80 -11.84
N ARG A 285 -7.87 -4.58 -12.96
CA ARG A 285 -7.72 -3.25 -13.55
C ARG A 285 -9.12 -2.66 -13.75
N ARG A 286 -9.28 -1.40 -13.35
CA ARG A 286 -10.58 -0.71 -13.33
C ARG A 286 -11.29 -0.64 -14.69
N HIS A 287 -10.56 -0.79 -15.78
CA HIS A 287 -11.08 -0.76 -17.15
C HIS A 287 -11.34 -2.15 -17.76
N PHE A 288 -11.06 -3.24 -17.05
CA PHE A 288 -11.36 -4.59 -17.54
C PHE A 288 -12.82 -4.97 -17.30
N PHE A 289 -13.38 -5.69 -18.26
CA PHE A 289 -14.72 -6.26 -18.15
C PHE A 289 -14.64 -7.60 -17.44
N GLN A 290 -15.52 -7.79 -16.47
CA GLN A 290 -15.79 -9.06 -15.78
C GLN A 290 -17.31 -9.26 -15.74
N HIS A 291 -17.80 -10.37 -15.21
CA HIS A 291 -19.22 -10.49 -14.80
C HIS A 291 -19.47 -9.67 -13.53
N ALA A 292 -19.25 -8.36 -13.64
CA ALA A 292 -19.22 -7.42 -12.54
C ALA A 292 -20.20 -6.28 -12.77
N GLY A 293 -20.98 -6.01 -11.74
CA GLY A 293 -21.80 -4.82 -11.59
C GLY A 293 -21.38 -4.09 -10.33
N PHE A 294 -22.33 -3.40 -9.70
CA PHE A 294 -22.06 -2.69 -8.47
C PHE A 294 -23.33 -2.41 -7.68
N ARG A 295 -23.16 -2.16 -6.39
CA ARG A 295 -24.10 -1.46 -5.52
C ARG A 295 -23.47 -0.16 -5.08
N TYR A 296 -24.28 0.75 -4.55
CA TYR A 296 -23.77 2.00 -3.98
C TYR A 296 -24.10 2.12 -2.50
N VAL A 297 -23.33 2.96 -1.84
CA VAL A 297 -23.55 3.37 -0.45
C VAL A 297 -23.69 4.88 -0.38
N GLU A 298 -24.38 5.33 0.66
CA GLU A 298 -24.49 6.72 1.04
C GLU A 298 -23.74 6.93 2.36
N SER A 299 -22.84 7.91 2.39
CA SER A 299 -22.06 8.25 3.57
C SER A 299 -21.97 9.76 3.79
N GLN A 300 -21.75 10.16 5.05
CA GLN A 300 -21.53 11.56 5.42
C GLN A 300 -20.06 11.94 5.20
N GLY A 301 -19.71 12.23 3.94
CA GLY A 301 -18.37 12.68 3.55
C GLY A 301 -17.74 11.86 2.43
N ASN A 302 -16.59 12.34 1.94
CA ASN A 302 -15.80 11.71 0.87
C ASN A 302 -14.67 10.82 1.41
N GLU A 303 -14.47 10.77 2.74
CA GLU A 303 -13.48 9.87 3.33
C GLU A 303 -13.95 8.43 3.22
N LEU A 304 -13.10 7.59 2.66
CA LEU A 304 -13.37 6.17 2.49
C LEU A 304 -12.92 5.41 3.75
N PRO A 305 -13.77 4.55 4.34
CA PRO A 305 -13.34 3.62 5.36
C PRO A 305 -12.53 2.49 4.71
N ASN A 306 -11.27 2.79 4.35
CA ASN A 306 -10.30 1.85 3.78
C ASN A 306 -9.13 1.63 4.74
N LEU A 307 -8.47 0.47 4.61
CA LEU A 307 -7.12 0.29 5.13
C LEU A 307 -6.17 1.27 4.43
N ALA A 308 -5.21 1.80 5.18
CA ALA A 308 -4.17 2.64 4.60
C ALA A 308 -3.32 1.79 3.64
N ALA A 309 -3.10 2.27 2.43
CA ALA A 309 -2.23 1.57 1.48
C ALA A 309 -0.80 1.50 2.03
N ASN A 310 -0.22 0.30 2.07
CA ASN A 310 1.16 0.08 2.51
C ASN A 310 2.02 -0.27 1.30
N HIS A 311 2.32 0.75 0.49
CA HIS A 311 3.07 0.57 -0.74
C HIS A 311 4.51 0.10 -0.47
N TYR A 312 5.01 -0.79 -1.33
CA TYR A 312 6.43 -1.12 -1.36
C TYR A 312 7.29 0.11 -1.67
N GLU A 313 8.34 0.32 -0.86
CA GLU A 313 9.47 1.13 -1.27
C GLU A 313 10.20 0.46 -2.44
N ASN A 314 10.50 1.25 -3.46
CA ASN A 314 11.15 0.79 -4.69
C ASN A 314 12.40 1.62 -5.03
N ASP A 315 12.72 2.65 -4.24
CA ASP A 315 13.99 3.34 -4.39
C ASP A 315 15.13 2.43 -3.95
N VAL A 316 15.93 2.00 -4.92
CA VAL A 316 17.04 1.06 -4.74
C VAL A 316 17.92 1.43 -3.54
N THR A 317 18.23 2.71 -3.35
CA THR A 317 19.13 3.13 -2.27
C THR A 317 18.48 3.01 -0.90
N ILE A 318 17.18 3.33 -0.79
CA ILE A 318 16.42 3.22 0.46
C ILE A 318 16.18 1.75 0.79
N CYS A 319 15.78 0.94 -0.19
CA CYS A 319 15.60 -0.50 -0.04
C CYS A 319 16.86 -1.20 0.48
N GLN A 320 18.02 -0.85 -0.08
CA GLN A 320 19.30 -1.38 0.38
C GLN A 320 19.62 -0.97 1.82
N GLN A 321 19.24 0.25 2.26
CA GLN A 321 19.37 0.65 3.66
C GLN A 321 18.39 -0.08 4.58
N LEU A 322 17.13 -0.24 4.18
CA LEU A 322 16.13 -1.03 4.90
C LEU A 322 16.62 -2.47 5.08
N HIS A 323 17.13 -3.08 4.02
CA HIS A 323 17.67 -4.44 4.08
C HIS A 323 18.92 -4.54 4.97
N ALA A 324 19.87 -3.62 4.84
CA ALA A 324 21.08 -3.62 5.65
C ALA A 324 20.81 -3.41 7.15
N GLN A 325 19.78 -2.63 7.49
CA GLN A 325 19.42 -2.36 8.88
C GLN A 325 18.49 -3.44 9.46
N TYR A 326 17.49 -3.91 8.73
CA TYR A 326 16.40 -4.72 9.27
C TYR A 326 16.24 -6.12 8.64
N GLY A 327 16.95 -6.43 7.56
CA GLY A 327 16.90 -7.75 6.92
C GLY A 327 17.33 -8.87 7.89
N GLN A 328 16.61 -10.00 7.87
CA GLN A 328 16.92 -11.14 8.73
C GLN A 328 18.31 -11.72 8.43
N ALA A 329 19.05 -12.08 9.48
CA ALA A 329 20.42 -12.59 9.38
C ALA A 329 20.58 -13.88 8.53
N LYS A 330 19.50 -14.63 8.30
CA LYS A 330 19.52 -15.86 7.47
C LYS A 330 19.55 -15.59 5.96
N THR A 331 19.10 -14.43 5.51
CA THR A 331 19.06 -14.05 4.09
C THR A 331 20.05 -12.96 3.74
N ALA A 332 20.39 -12.08 4.70
CA ALA A 332 21.10 -10.84 4.41
C ALA A 332 22.63 -10.95 4.26
N MET A 333 23.31 -11.97 4.83
CA MET A 333 24.79 -12.01 4.78
C MET A 333 25.43 -13.40 4.91
N PRO A 334 26.35 -13.78 3.99
CA PRO A 334 27.26 -14.92 4.17
C PRO A 334 28.35 -14.71 5.24
N LEU A 335 28.48 -13.50 5.79
CA LEU A 335 29.53 -13.10 6.73
C LEU A 335 28.94 -12.97 8.14
N ALA A 336 29.59 -13.59 9.13
CA ALA A 336 29.26 -13.47 10.56
C ALA A 336 29.64 -12.09 11.15
N VAL A 337 29.26 -11.01 10.47
CA VAL A 337 29.54 -9.64 10.89
C VAL A 337 28.33 -9.10 11.64
N LYS A 338 28.59 -8.45 12.78
CA LYS A 338 27.57 -7.81 13.62
C LYS A 338 26.86 -6.70 12.81
N ASN A 339 25.55 -6.53 12.97
CA ASN A 339 24.79 -5.48 12.28
C ASN A 339 25.44 -4.09 12.48
N TYR A 340 25.47 -3.26 11.44
CA TYR A 340 26.19 -1.98 11.45
C TYR A 340 25.64 -1.00 12.50
N SER A 341 24.32 -0.86 12.61
CA SER A 341 23.68 -0.02 13.64
C SER A 341 23.98 -0.53 15.05
N GLN A 342 24.11 -1.85 15.22
CA GLN A 342 24.54 -2.41 16.50
C GLN A 342 26.00 -2.10 16.82
N GLN A 343 26.92 -2.22 15.86
CA GLN A 343 28.32 -1.84 16.07
C GLN A 343 28.45 -0.37 16.54
N ILE A 344 27.69 0.54 15.92
CA ILE A 344 27.67 1.96 16.30
C ILE A 344 27.11 2.12 17.71
N THR A 345 25.94 1.54 17.98
CA THR A 345 25.27 1.71 19.28
C THR A 345 26.12 1.17 20.42
N ASP A 346 26.74 0.00 20.26
CA ASP A 346 27.60 -0.56 21.30
C ASP A 346 28.75 0.37 21.68
N GLU A 347 29.37 1.01 20.68
CA GLU A 347 30.48 1.93 20.92
C GLU A 347 30.00 3.23 21.57
N VAL A 348 28.84 3.76 21.15
CA VAL A 348 28.21 4.91 21.82
C VAL A 348 27.97 4.61 23.30
N ILE A 349 27.30 3.50 23.62
CA ILE A 349 26.99 3.13 25.02
C ILE A 349 28.26 2.88 25.82
N LYS A 350 29.22 2.15 25.25
CA LYS A 350 30.52 1.91 25.88
C LYS A 350 31.25 3.21 26.22
N SER A 351 31.29 4.19 25.31
CA SER A 351 31.94 5.48 25.58
C SER A 351 31.17 6.28 26.64
N VAL A 352 29.84 6.32 26.57
CA VAL A 352 28.99 7.00 27.57
C VAL A 352 29.23 6.44 28.98
N GLU A 353 29.22 5.11 29.13
CA GLU A 353 29.47 4.45 30.42
C GLU A 353 30.89 4.70 30.93
N LYS A 354 31.88 4.57 30.05
CA LYS A 354 33.30 4.72 30.40
C LYS A 354 33.63 6.14 30.87
N TYR A 355 33.04 7.15 30.23
CA TYR A 355 33.30 8.56 30.52
C TYR A 355 32.21 9.20 31.39
N GLN A 356 31.26 8.43 31.89
CA GLN A 356 30.19 8.85 32.83
C GLN A 356 29.37 10.03 32.29
N VAL A 357 29.04 9.99 31.01
CA VAL A 357 28.26 11.03 30.33
C VAL A 357 26.78 10.81 30.60
N ALA A 358 26.01 11.89 30.75
CA ALA A 358 24.56 11.80 30.95
C ALA A 358 23.88 11.18 29.72
N THR A 359 22.72 10.54 29.94
CA THR A 359 21.91 9.92 28.89
C THR A 359 20.52 10.53 28.81
N GLU A 360 20.41 11.84 29.05
CA GLU A 360 19.11 12.52 28.96
C GLU A 360 18.74 12.74 27.50
N THR A 361 19.69 13.23 26.68
CA THR A 361 19.41 13.65 25.30
C THR A 361 20.51 13.22 24.33
N CYS A 362 20.11 12.60 23.22
CA CYS A 362 20.99 12.24 22.11
C CYS A 362 20.50 12.84 20.80
N LEU A 363 21.40 13.42 20.01
CA LEU A 363 21.14 13.84 18.63
C LEU A 363 21.77 12.85 17.66
N ASP A 364 20.95 12.12 16.89
CA ASP A 364 21.39 11.18 15.87
C ASP A 364 21.28 11.82 14.48
N LEU A 365 22.40 12.36 13.97
CA LEU A 365 22.51 12.99 12.66
C LEU A 365 22.91 11.96 11.60
N GLY A 366 22.18 11.94 10.48
CA GLY A 366 22.32 10.92 9.44
C GLY A 366 21.62 9.61 9.81
N CYS A 367 20.49 9.70 10.53
CA CYS A 367 19.79 8.55 11.10
C CYS A 367 19.25 7.56 10.05
N SER A 368 19.18 7.95 8.78
CA SER A 368 18.71 7.09 7.68
C SER A 368 17.32 6.51 7.97
N VAL A 369 17.15 5.18 7.87
CA VAL A 369 15.89 4.47 8.17
C VAL A 369 15.71 4.10 9.65
N GLY A 370 16.53 4.68 10.54
CA GLY A 370 16.22 4.84 11.96
C GLY A 370 16.64 3.73 12.92
N ARG A 371 17.27 2.64 12.47
CA ARG A 371 17.59 1.52 13.38
C ARG A 371 18.48 1.94 14.54
N THR A 372 19.54 2.70 14.26
CA THR A 372 20.45 3.21 15.29
C THR A 372 19.68 4.07 16.30
N SER A 373 18.74 4.90 15.85
CA SER A 373 17.90 5.73 16.71
C SER A 373 17.01 4.90 17.64
N PHE A 374 16.35 3.84 17.14
CA PHE A 374 15.58 2.91 17.96
C PHE A 374 16.42 2.19 19.01
N MET A 375 17.67 1.90 18.70
CA MET A 375 18.58 1.25 19.64
C MET A 375 19.06 2.23 20.72
N LEU A 376 19.44 3.44 20.33
CA LEU A 376 19.80 4.52 21.27
C LEU A 376 18.65 4.89 22.20
N ALA A 377 17.40 4.89 21.70
CA ALA A 377 16.21 5.21 22.48
C ALA A 377 15.97 4.28 23.68
N GLN A 378 16.60 3.11 23.73
CA GLN A 378 16.56 2.23 24.90
C GLN A 378 17.46 2.70 26.04
N HIS A 379 18.40 3.60 25.76
CA HIS A 379 19.41 4.07 26.69
C HIS A 379 19.29 5.57 27.00
N PHE A 380 18.67 6.34 26.11
CA PHE A 380 18.48 7.79 26.27
C PHE A 380 17.03 8.16 26.56
N ASN A 381 16.80 9.16 27.39
CA ASN A 381 15.44 9.64 27.70
C ASN A 381 14.78 10.32 26.48
N GLN A 382 15.57 10.94 25.61
CA GLN A 382 15.12 11.54 24.35
C GLN A 382 16.17 11.35 23.25
N VAL A 383 15.73 10.97 22.05
CA VAL A 383 16.55 10.88 20.84
C VAL A 383 15.95 11.73 19.74
N ASP A 384 16.69 12.74 19.28
CA ASP A 384 16.32 13.51 18.09
C ASP A 384 17.06 12.91 16.88
N ALA A 385 16.31 12.29 15.98
CA ALA A 385 16.83 11.58 14.82
C ALA A 385 16.64 12.44 13.55
N VAL A 386 17.75 12.89 12.97
CA VAL A 386 17.75 13.85 11.86
C VAL A 386 18.41 13.25 10.63
N ASP A 387 17.74 13.33 9.48
CA ASP A 387 18.34 13.04 8.17
C ASP A 387 18.03 14.16 7.17
N PHE A 388 18.87 14.31 6.16
CA PHE A 388 18.66 15.28 5.10
C PHE A 388 17.43 14.95 4.25
N SER A 389 17.11 13.66 4.10
CA SER A 389 16.02 13.19 3.22
C SER A 389 14.80 12.73 4.00
N ALA A 390 13.69 13.44 3.83
CA ALA A 390 12.38 13.03 4.35
C ALA A 390 11.97 11.62 3.86
N ARG A 391 12.48 11.18 2.70
CA ARG A 391 12.18 9.86 2.11
C ARG A 391 12.76 8.70 2.91
N TYR A 392 13.86 8.93 3.65
CA TYR A 392 14.47 7.91 4.51
C TYR A 392 13.74 7.86 5.86
N ILE A 393 13.58 9.01 6.52
CA ILE A 393 13.02 9.08 7.88
C ILE A 393 11.55 8.65 7.95
N ARG A 394 10.78 8.77 6.86
CA ARG A 394 9.37 8.31 6.84
C ARG A 394 9.23 6.84 7.25
N HIS A 395 10.24 6.01 6.95
CA HIS A 395 10.25 4.60 7.34
C HIS A 395 10.46 4.44 8.85
N GLY A 396 11.34 5.26 9.44
CA GLY A 396 11.47 5.35 10.90
C GLY A 396 10.17 5.81 11.58
N VAL A 397 9.49 6.81 11.03
CA VAL A 397 8.19 7.28 11.52
C VAL A 397 7.12 6.17 11.43
N HIS A 398 7.01 5.48 10.30
CA HIS A 398 6.06 4.38 10.16
C HIS A 398 6.30 3.26 11.18
N LEU A 399 7.56 2.87 11.37
CA LEU A 399 7.94 1.88 12.38
C LEU A 399 7.61 2.35 13.79
N GLN A 400 7.84 3.63 14.09
CA GLN A 400 7.48 4.25 15.37
C GLN A 400 5.96 4.25 15.60
N GLU A 401 5.14 4.38 14.56
CA GLU A 401 3.67 4.27 14.65
C GLU A 401 3.18 2.81 14.78
N GLY A 402 4.09 1.84 14.89
CA GLY A 402 3.77 0.41 14.99
C GLY A 402 3.37 -0.23 13.65
N LYS A 403 3.61 0.47 12.53
CA LYS A 403 3.33 -0.05 11.18
C LYS A 403 4.48 -0.91 10.68
N SER A 404 4.19 -1.81 9.74
CA SER A 404 5.21 -2.52 8.98
C SER A 404 5.73 -1.68 7.82
N VAL A 405 6.98 -1.93 7.42
CA VAL A 405 7.60 -1.35 6.23
C VAL A 405 7.80 -2.44 5.18
N ARG A 406 7.31 -2.17 3.96
CA ARG A 406 7.45 -3.04 2.79
C ARG A 406 8.48 -2.47 1.82
N TYR A 407 9.38 -3.30 1.30
CA TYR A 407 10.38 -2.88 0.30
C TYR A 407 10.76 -4.01 -0.64
N THR A 408 11.28 -3.66 -1.82
CA THR A 408 11.82 -4.60 -2.80
C THR A 408 13.34 -4.63 -2.77
N LEU A 409 13.97 -5.78 -2.98
CA LEU A 409 15.42 -5.85 -3.20
C LEU A 409 15.69 -6.57 -4.52
N GLU A 410 16.59 -6.03 -5.33
CA GLU A 410 17.01 -6.68 -6.56
C GLU A 410 17.56 -8.08 -6.26
N ASN A 411 17.05 -9.09 -6.95
CA ASN A 411 17.60 -10.42 -6.96
C ASN A 411 18.60 -10.54 -8.12
N GLU A 412 18.12 -10.32 -9.35
CA GLU A 412 18.92 -10.26 -10.58
C GLU A 412 18.15 -9.51 -11.69
N GLY A 413 18.72 -8.41 -12.21
CA GLY A 413 18.10 -7.65 -13.30
C GLY A 413 16.77 -7.02 -12.89
N ASP A 414 15.70 -7.28 -13.64
CA ASP A 414 14.35 -6.79 -13.30
C ASP A 414 13.65 -7.65 -12.23
N ILE A 415 14.26 -8.75 -11.79
CA ILE A 415 13.70 -9.65 -10.78
C ILE A 415 14.02 -9.09 -9.39
N VAL A 416 12.98 -8.89 -8.58
CA VAL A 416 13.08 -8.41 -7.20
C VAL A 416 12.45 -9.40 -6.22
N ASP A 417 13.02 -9.47 -5.02
CA ASP A 417 12.41 -10.14 -3.87
C ASP A 417 11.64 -9.10 -3.04
N PHE A 418 10.51 -9.48 -2.45
CA PHE A 418 9.66 -8.62 -1.63
C PHE A 418 9.89 -8.89 -0.15
N TYR A 419 10.03 -7.83 0.65
CA TYR A 419 10.26 -7.92 2.09
C TYR A 419 9.25 -7.05 2.84
N GLU A 420 8.81 -7.53 4.00
CA GLU A 420 8.05 -6.80 5.00
C GLU A 420 8.69 -7.04 6.37
N PHE A 421 8.75 -6.00 7.21
CA PHE A 421 9.12 -6.14 8.62
C PHE A 421 8.44 -5.07 9.47
N ASN A 422 8.30 -5.36 10.76
CA ASN A 422 8.00 -4.40 11.81
C ASN A 422 9.10 -4.44 12.89
N LEU A 423 9.02 -3.57 13.91
CA LEU A 423 10.05 -3.50 14.96
C LEU A 423 10.11 -4.76 15.85
N MET A 424 8.99 -5.46 16.04
CA MET A 424 8.94 -6.70 16.83
C MET A 424 9.72 -7.83 16.15
N ASP A 425 9.75 -7.87 14.81
CA ASP A 425 10.49 -8.89 14.05
C ASP A 425 12.01 -8.82 14.24
N VAL A 426 12.51 -7.71 14.79
CA VAL A 426 13.94 -7.44 15.02
C VAL A 426 14.27 -7.15 16.48
N ASP A 427 13.38 -7.51 17.40
CA ASP A 427 13.52 -7.33 18.85
C ASP A 427 13.79 -5.87 19.26
N LEU A 428 13.18 -4.90 18.57
CA LEU A 428 13.27 -3.48 18.91
C LEU A 428 11.93 -2.96 19.42
N PRO A 429 11.92 -2.16 20.51
CA PRO A 429 10.69 -1.53 20.97
C PRO A 429 10.30 -0.37 20.06
N CYS A 430 8.99 -0.08 20.03
CA CYS A 430 8.51 1.22 19.58
C CYS A 430 8.99 2.29 20.57
N GLY A 431 9.80 3.25 20.10
CA GLY A 431 10.33 4.33 20.93
C GLY A 431 9.47 5.58 20.82
N GLU A 432 8.60 5.85 21.80
CA GLU A 432 7.86 7.13 21.87
C GLU A 432 8.77 8.34 22.17
N ASN A 433 9.99 8.08 22.65
CA ASN A 433 11.03 9.04 22.97
C ASN A 433 11.95 9.39 21.78
N ILE A 434 11.50 9.15 20.55
CA ILE A 434 12.25 9.47 19.33
C ILE A 434 11.52 10.57 18.56
N LEU A 435 12.24 11.61 18.16
CA LEU A 435 11.74 12.63 17.25
C LEU A 435 12.46 12.52 15.90
N PHE A 436 11.81 11.93 14.91
CA PHE A 436 12.29 11.95 13.53
C PHE A 436 12.02 13.29 12.87
N SER A 437 13.04 13.89 12.26
CA SER A 437 12.89 15.15 11.55
C SER A 437 13.83 15.28 10.34
N GLN A 438 13.40 16.05 9.34
CA GLN A 438 14.26 16.42 8.23
C GLN A 438 15.12 17.62 8.63
N GLY A 439 16.43 17.54 8.40
CA GLY A 439 17.35 18.64 8.70
C GLY A 439 18.61 18.63 7.85
N ASP A 440 19.08 19.83 7.53
CA ASP A 440 20.38 20.06 6.91
C ASP A 440 21.42 20.28 8.01
N VAL A 441 22.41 19.40 8.10
CA VAL A 441 23.46 19.42 9.14
C VAL A 441 24.29 20.71 9.10
N SER A 442 24.43 21.35 7.94
CA SER A 442 25.13 22.65 7.80
C SER A 442 24.23 23.86 7.98
N ASN A 443 22.95 23.64 8.23
CA ASN A 443 21.98 24.69 8.55
C ASN A 443 20.92 24.18 9.54
N LEU A 444 21.38 23.47 10.58
CA LEU A 444 20.52 22.90 11.60
C LEU A 444 19.83 24.01 12.39
N LYS A 445 18.51 23.88 12.58
CA LYS A 445 17.71 24.84 13.37
C LYS A 445 18.33 25.06 14.75
N GLY A 446 18.16 26.27 15.29
CA GLY A 446 18.73 26.68 16.58
C GLY A 446 18.16 25.94 17.80
N ASP A 447 17.07 25.20 17.61
CA ASP A 447 16.43 24.40 18.66
C ASP A 447 17.18 23.08 18.94
N PHE A 448 18.01 22.60 17.99
CA PHE A 448 18.87 21.44 18.22
C PHE A 448 20.10 21.83 19.06
N LYS A 449 19.95 21.88 20.38
CA LYS A 449 21.01 22.17 21.36
C LYS A 449 20.73 21.49 22.70
N GLY A 450 21.77 21.40 23.53
CA GLY A 450 21.66 20.87 24.89
C GLY A 450 21.74 19.34 24.94
N TYR A 451 22.50 18.74 24.03
CA TYR A 451 22.67 17.29 23.93
C TYR A 451 23.81 16.77 24.79
N ASP A 452 23.64 15.60 25.38
CA ASP A 452 24.74 14.92 26.08
C ASP A 452 25.63 14.16 25.10
N VAL A 453 25.01 13.62 24.04
CA VAL A 453 25.69 12.92 22.94
C VAL A 453 25.18 13.41 21.59
N ILE A 454 26.09 13.71 20.68
CA ILE A 454 25.78 13.90 19.26
C ILE A 454 26.47 12.77 18.48
N LEU A 455 25.68 11.94 17.82
CA LEU A 455 26.14 10.93 16.88
C LEU A 455 26.00 11.49 15.44
N ALA A 456 27.09 11.54 14.70
CA ALA A 456 27.15 12.05 13.33
C ALA A 456 27.54 10.93 12.36
N GLN A 457 26.56 10.34 11.68
CA GLN A 457 26.72 9.18 10.80
C GLN A 457 26.80 9.58 9.32
N HIS A 458 27.96 9.43 8.71
CA HIS A 458 28.21 9.70 7.28
C HIS A 458 27.84 11.12 6.82
N VAL A 459 27.63 12.05 7.76
CA VAL A 459 27.19 13.41 7.46
C VAL A 459 28.29 14.24 6.82
N LEU A 460 29.56 13.88 7.02
CA LEU A 460 30.69 14.65 6.47
C LEU A 460 30.78 14.51 4.95
N GLU A 461 30.75 13.28 4.45
CA GLU A 461 30.85 12.95 3.02
C GLU A 461 29.56 13.18 2.23
N LYS A 462 28.43 13.37 2.92
CA LYS A 462 27.11 13.65 2.32
C LYS A 462 26.70 15.12 2.38
N ASN A 463 27.59 16.00 2.83
CA ASN A 463 27.29 17.41 3.06
C ASN A 463 28.14 18.32 2.16
N TYR A 464 27.54 19.38 1.64
CA TYR A 464 28.19 20.32 0.73
C TYR A 464 29.20 21.26 1.43
N ASP A 465 29.06 21.45 2.75
CA ASP A 465 29.94 22.24 3.61
C ASP A 465 30.10 21.57 4.99
N PRO A 466 30.89 20.48 5.08
CA PRO A 466 31.12 19.78 6.34
C PRO A 466 31.96 20.60 7.34
N ARG A 467 32.65 21.66 6.90
CA ARG A 467 33.45 22.53 7.78
C ARG A 467 32.57 23.37 8.67
N SER A 468 31.51 23.96 8.11
CA SER A 468 30.54 24.74 8.89
C SER A 468 29.93 23.93 10.02
N PHE A 469 29.50 22.69 9.76
CA PHE A 469 28.99 21.78 10.79
C PHE A 469 30.00 21.58 11.94
N LEU A 470 31.26 21.23 11.62
CA LEU A 470 32.28 20.95 12.62
C LEU A 470 32.66 22.19 13.45
N GLN A 471 32.53 23.39 12.88
CA GLN A 471 32.77 24.64 13.59
C GLN A 471 31.67 24.94 14.62
N GLU A 472 30.42 24.56 14.36
CA GLU A 472 29.29 24.92 15.22
C GLU A 472 28.85 23.83 16.19
N VAL A 473 29.16 22.55 15.92
CA VAL A 473 28.64 21.40 16.67
C VAL A 473 28.92 21.45 18.17
N HIS A 474 30.04 22.05 18.59
CA HIS A 474 30.38 22.22 20.01
C HIS A 474 29.35 23.03 20.79
N SER A 475 28.67 23.98 20.13
CA SER A 475 27.65 24.83 20.76
C SER A 475 26.32 24.11 21.03
N ARG A 476 26.17 22.89 20.51
CA ARG A 476 24.96 22.06 20.64
C ARG A 476 25.09 21.02 21.75
N LEU A 477 26.29 20.80 22.28
CA LEU A 477 26.57 19.86 23.37
C LEU A 477 26.49 20.52 24.75
N ASN A 478 26.06 19.74 25.73
CA ASN A 478 26.25 20.03 27.15
C ASN A 478 27.74 19.91 27.53
N ALA A 479 28.12 20.49 28.68
CA ALA A 479 29.47 20.37 29.20
C ALA A 479 29.86 18.88 29.37
N GLU A 480 31.11 18.55 29.03
CA GLU A 480 31.66 17.17 29.02
C GLU A 480 30.95 16.18 28.07
N GLY A 481 30.02 16.66 27.24
CA GLY A 481 29.30 15.85 26.26
C GLY A 481 30.19 15.27 25.16
N LEU A 482 29.68 14.24 24.48
CA LEU A 482 30.41 13.51 23.45
C LEU A 482 29.91 13.83 22.04
N LEU A 483 30.85 14.12 21.15
CA LEU A 483 30.64 14.06 19.71
C LEU A 483 31.24 12.75 19.18
N ILE A 484 30.41 11.91 18.58
CA ILE A 484 30.80 10.65 17.94
C ILE A 484 30.63 10.81 16.43
N VAL A 485 31.72 10.70 15.68
CA VAL A 485 31.72 10.88 14.23
C VAL A 485 32.03 9.56 13.56
N VAL A 486 31.13 9.10 12.69
CA VAL A 486 31.30 7.92 11.84
C VAL A 486 31.41 8.39 10.39
N SER A 487 32.55 8.16 9.75
CA SER A 487 32.77 8.62 8.36
C SER A 487 33.68 7.68 7.58
N SER A 488 33.43 7.54 6.28
CA SER A 488 34.35 6.88 5.35
C SER A 488 35.40 7.84 4.79
N TYR A 489 35.23 9.15 4.98
CA TYR A 489 36.01 10.22 4.34
C TYR A 489 35.98 10.17 2.80
N ASP A 490 34.97 9.52 2.22
CA ASP A 490 34.81 9.33 0.77
C ASP A 490 34.22 10.57 0.10
N PHE A 491 34.96 11.69 0.18
CA PHE A 491 34.54 12.96 -0.42
C PHE A 491 34.58 12.85 -1.95
N ASN A 492 33.52 13.36 -2.58
CA ASN A 492 33.40 13.42 -4.03
C ASN A 492 32.79 14.75 -4.47
N GLU A 493 33.14 15.20 -5.67
CA GLU A 493 32.72 16.52 -6.20
C GLU A 493 31.24 16.60 -6.56
N GLN A 494 30.48 15.49 -6.52
CA GLN A 494 29.03 15.52 -6.69
C GLN A 494 28.32 15.99 -5.42
N GLN A 495 28.88 15.70 -4.24
CA GLN A 495 28.31 16.06 -2.94
C GLN A 495 28.94 17.33 -2.38
N THR A 496 30.27 17.44 -2.45
CA THR A 496 31.04 18.49 -1.79
C THR A 496 32.04 19.09 -2.77
N SER A 497 32.02 20.41 -2.96
CA SER A 497 33.04 21.07 -3.77
C SER A 497 34.43 20.79 -3.21
N LYS A 498 35.44 20.69 -4.08
CA LYS A 498 36.79 20.31 -3.68
C LYS A 498 37.41 21.24 -2.63
N ASP A 499 37.07 22.53 -2.70
CA ASP A 499 37.51 23.55 -1.74
C ASP A 499 36.94 23.32 -0.33
N ASN A 500 35.79 22.64 -0.23
CA ASN A 500 35.13 22.32 1.02
C ASN A 500 35.52 20.94 1.58
N TRP A 501 36.36 20.16 0.89
CA TRP A 501 36.82 18.87 1.40
C TRP A 501 37.64 19.06 2.70
N LEU A 502 37.39 18.19 3.68
CA LEU A 502 38.13 18.19 4.95
C LEU A 502 39.53 17.58 4.77
N GLY A 503 39.65 16.57 3.91
CA GLY A 503 40.91 15.89 3.59
C GLY A 503 40.81 15.15 2.26
N GLY A 504 41.70 14.18 2.03
CA GLY A 504 41.89 13.60 0.68
C GLY A 504 42.61 14.57 -0.26
N LEU A 505 43.37 15.51 0.30
CA LEU A 505 44.00 16.64 -0.39
C LEU A 505 45.52 16.60 -0.23
N LYS A 506 46.21 17.31 -1.12
CA LYS A 506 47.62 17.67 -0.93
C LYS A 506 47.73 19.15 -0.61
N ILE A 507 48.20 19.49 0.58
CA ILE A 507 48.40 20.87 1.02
C ILE A 507 49.90 21.11 1.16
N ASN A 508 50.44 22.04 0.37
CA ASN A 508 51.88 22.35 0.33
C ASN A 508 52.79 21.12 0.10
N GLY A 509 52.30 20.12 -0.64
CA GLY A 509 53.03 18.88 -0.93
C GLY A 509 52.82 17.75 0.08
N GLU A 510 52.25 18.04 1.25
CA GLU A 510 51.91 17.04 2.27
C GLU A 510 50.52 16.47 2.04
N ASN A 511 50.35 15.17 2.28
CA ASN A 511 49.04 14.52 2.23
C ASN A 511 48.26 14.90 3.48
N VAL A 512 47.00 15.32 3.30
CA VAL A 512 46.06 15.53 4.39
C VAL A 512 44.92 14.55 4.22
N THR A 513 44.88 13.53 5.07
CA THR A 513 43.81 12.52 5.12
C THR A 513 42.51 13.12 5.67
N GLY A 514 41.38 12.44 5.43
CA GLY A 514 40.09 12.89 5.97
C GLY A 514 40.08 13.01 7.49
N PHE A 515 40.71 12.07 8.19
CA PHE A 515 40.80 12.10 9.65
C PHE A 515 41.70 13.23 10.18
N GLU A 516 42.81 13.53 9.51
CA GLU A 516 43.63 14.70 9.87
C GLU A 516 42.84 15.99 9.69
N GLY A 517 42.07 16.11 8.60
CA GLY A 517 41.16 17.22 8.36
C GLY A 517 40.11 17.39 9.46
N LEU A 518 39.44 16.29 9.82
CA LEU A 518 38.48 16.24 10.93
C LEU A 518 39.14 16.65 12.26
N SER A 519 40.32 16.09 12.55
CA SER A 519 41.06 16.35 13.79
C SER A 519 41.46 17.82 13.91
N LEU A 520 41.94 18.43 12.83
CA LEU A 520 42.29 19.85 12.79
C LEU A 520 41.07 20.74 13.06
N ALA A 521 39.90 20.38 12.53
CA ALA A 521 38.67 21.13 12.73
C ALA A 521 38.12 21.02 14.17
N LEU A 522 38.24 19.85 14.80
CA LEU A 522 37.67 19.59 16.13
C LEU A 522 38.61 19.93 17.30
N THR A 523 39.93 19.83 17.12
CA THR A 523 40.93 20.06 18.19
C THR A 523 40.75 21.38 18.96
N PRO A 524 40.31 22.51 18.38
CA PRO A 524 40.08 23.73 19.16
C PRO A 524 39.09 23.56 20.32
N HIS A 525 38.04 22.76 20.15
CA HIS A 525 36.95 22.61 21.11
C HIS A 525 36.85 21.23 21.75
N PHE A 526 37.50 20.22 21.16
CA PHE A 526 37.37 18.83 21.57
C PHE A 526 38.70 18.15 21.85
N THR A 527 38.63 17.09 22.65
CA THR A 527 39.72 16.13 22.88
C THR A 527 39.31 14.79 22.30
N LEU A 528 40.15 14.22 21.42
CA LEU A 528 39.95 12.85 20.92
C LEU A 528 40.20 11.86 22.06
N ILE A 529 39.23 10.98 22.33
CA ILE A 529 39.34 10.00 23.44
C ILE A 529 39.38 8.54 22.94
N GLU A 530 38.65 8.21 21.86
CA GLU A 530 38.61 6.84 21.31
C GLU A 530 38.48 6.85 19.79
N GLN A 531 38.88 5.73 19.18
CA GLN A 531 38.75 5.48 17.75
C GLN A 531 38.60 3.98 17.47
N GLN A 532 37.79 3.65 16.48
CA GLN A 532 37.57 2.27 16.04
C GLN A 532 37.18 2.21 14.57
N GLN A 533 37.60 1.14 13.88
CA GLN A 533 37.10 0.82 12.55
C GLN A 533 35.85 -0.05 12.64
N LEU A 534 34.80 0.32 11.91
CA LEU A 534 33.57 -0.45 11.76
C LEU A 534 33.58 -1.26 10.47
N THR A 535 32.68 -2.24 10.34
CA THR A 535 32.45 -2.96 9.08
C THR A 535 31.02 -2.75 8.62
N ARG A 536 30.84 -2.19 7.42
CA ARG A 536 29.52 -1.87 6.85
C ARG A 536 29.28 -2.60 5.54
N PRO A 537 28.53 -3.71 5.58
CA PRO A 537 28.06 -4.41 4.40
C PRO A 537 26.72 -3.83 3.90
N ILE A 538 26.58 -3.71 2.58
CA ILE A 538 25.31 -3.44 1.90
C ILE A 538 25.12 -4.48 0.81
N GLN A 539 24.00 -5.18 0.83
CA GLN A 539 23.58 -6.06 -0.26
C GLN A 539 23.06 -5.21 -1.41
N ILE A 540 23.64 -5.37 -2.60
CA ILE A 540 23.18 -4.71 -3.82
C ILE A 540 22.12 -5.59 -4.50
N ASN A 541 22.43 -6.88 -4.64
CA ASN A 541 21.50 -7.91 -5.08
C ASN A 541 21.94 -9.28 -4.54
N LYS A 542 21.30 -10.38 -5.00
CA LYS A 542 21.59 -11.74 -4.51
C LYS A 542 23.07 -12.16 -4.60
N ARG A 543 23.84 -11.58 -5.52
CA ARG A 543 25.25 -11.97 -5.78
C ARG A 543 26.25 -10.84 -5.56
N ASN A 544 25.82 -9.59 -5.41
CA ASN A 544 26.69 -8.44 -5.31
C ASN A 544 26.49 -7.69 -3.99
N PHE A 545 27.61 -7.33 -3.36
CA PHE A 545 27.64 -6.63 -2.09
C PHE A 545 28.68 -5.51 -2.15
N THR A 546 28.41 -4.40 -1.48
CA THR A 546 29.41 -3.37 -1.16
C THR A 546 29.85 -3.55 0.28
N LEU A 547 31.16 -3.54 0.51
CA LEU A 547 31.76 -3.59 1.84
C LEU A 547 32.60 -2.34 2.05
N SER A 548 32.32 -1.58 3.10
CA SER A 548 33.15 -0.44 3.52
C SER A 548 33.58 -0.57 4.97
N PHE A 549 34.62 0.19 5.34
CA PHE A 549 35.20 0.21 6.68
C PHE A 549 35.19 1.62 7.29
N PRO A 550 34.02 2.14 7.70
CA PRO A 550 33.92 3.48 8.26
C PRO A 550 34.76 3.63 9.53
N HIS A 551 35.33 4.81 9.72
CA HIS A 551 36.05 5.17 10.94
C HIS A 551 35.07 5.83 11.91
N LEU A 552 34.93 5.26 13.11
CA LEU A 552 34.26 5.88 14.26
C LEU A 552 35.31 6.54 15.15
N SER A 553 35.12 7.82 15.46
CA SER A 553 35.96 8.58 16.38
C SER A 553 35.11 9.26 17.45
N VAL A 554 35.58 9.25 18.70
CA VAL A 554 34.86 9.78 19.87
C VAL A 554 35.63 10.99 20.40
N TRP A 555 34.92 12.09 20.58
CA TRP A 555 35.46 13.39 20.94
C TRP A 555 34.72 13.96 22.15
N GLN A 556 35.44 14.31 23.21
CA GLN A 556 34.86 14.95 24.39
C GLN A 556 35.02 16.47 24.30
N LEU A 557 33.95 17.21 24.62
CA LEU A 557 33.98 18.67 24.70
C LEU A 557 34.91 19.14 25.84
N LYS A 558 35.73 20.15 25.56
CA LYS A 558 36.72 20.73 26.49
C LYS A 558 36.15 21.66 27.55
#